data_AF-A0A949T5J8-F1
#
_entry.id   AF-A0A949T5J8-F1
#
_cell.length_a   1.000
_cell.length_b   1.000
_cell.length_c   1.000
_cell.angle_alpha   90.00
_cell.angle_beta   90.00
_cell.angle_gamma   90.00
#
_symmetry.space_group_name_H-M   'P 1'
#
loop_
_entity.id
_entity.type
_entity.pdbx_description
1 polymer ?
#
loop_
_entity_poly.entity_id
_entity_poly.type
_entity_poly.pdbx_seq_one_letter_code
_entity_poly.pdbx_strand_id
1 'polypeptide(L)'
;MIWKTIKGNFTTSLPQVDSKMTSLSYPMQKQQVEKNKLRKGRFFLPVLVAFSSLFLSTGASYAESYVGAWRKGSDNYALYQYNNWTSFTSKWKELGQQNLRLVDMEVTKIGNTTKYVGVWREGSDPHALYSFDSWSKFTSKWKELAQQNLRLVDIEVEQVGNKTYYHGVWRKGSDNYALYSYDSWSKFTQKWQELAQQNLRLVDIEVEKIGSKTYYYGVWRKGSDKYALYRYNNWTSFTKKWEELAKQNLRLVDVEPVKIGNKTHFFGVWRKGSDQHALYLYKNWSDFTNKWKELNQKNLRLVDIGVIDD
;
A
#
# COMPACT_ATOMS: atom_id res chain seq x y z
N MET A 1 -6.54 45.84 35.07
CA MET A 1 -5.90 44.68 35.73
C MET A 1 -4.73 44.24 34.89
N ILE A 2 -3.54 44.30 35.49
CA ILE A 2 -2.22 44.08 34.89
C ILE A 2 -1.92 42.58 34.98
N TRP A 3 -1.63 41.91 33.86
CA TRP A 3 -1.15 40.52 33.88
C TRP A 3 0.38 40.51 33.95
N LYS A 4 0.91 39.99 35.06
CA LYS A 4 2.33 39.74 35.32
C LYS A 4 2.77 38.44 34.65
N THR A 5 3.85 38.51 33.89
CA THR A 5 4.61 37.37 33.34
C THR A 5 5.42 36.70 34.45
N ILE A 6 5.23 35.39 34.66
CA ILE A 6 6.11 34.57 35.50
C ILE A 6 7.04 33.78 34.58
N LYS A 7 8.34 34.10 34.64
CA LYS A 7 9.43 33.29 34.05
C LYS A 7 9.82 32.21 35.07
N GLY A 8 9.62 30.95 34.70
CA GLY A 8 10.16 29.79 35.44
C GLY A 8 11.32 29.18 34.67
N ASN A 9 12.52 29.25 35.25
CA ASN A 9 13.70 28.50 34.81
C ASN A 9 13.55 27.05 35.27
N PHE A 10 13.55 26.10 34.32
CA PHE A 10 13.76 24.69 34.61
C PHE A 10 15.00 24.22 33.85
N THR A 11 16.10 24.07 34.60
CA THR A 11 17.26 23.27 34.22
C THR A 11 17.00 21.83 34.64
N THR A 12 16.85 20.92 33.68
CA THR A 12 16.91 19.48 33.93
C THR A 12 17.94 18.87 32.98
N SER A 13 19.00 18.35 33.60
CA SER A 13 20.10 17.60 33.01
C SER A 13 19.60 16.40 32.20
N LEU A 14 20.03 16.31 30.94
CA LEU A 14 19.86 15.13 30.08
C LEU A 14 20.89 14.06 30.45
N PRO A 15 20.52 12.78 30.60
CA PRO A 15 21.49 11.70 30.68
C PRO A 15 22.12 11.44 29.30
N GLN A 16 23.45 11.39 29.26
CA GLN A 16 24.23 10.89 28.11
C GLN A 16 23.81 9.46 27.78
N VAL A 17 23.43 9.22 26.52
CA VAL A 17 23.28 7.86 25.98
C VAL A 17 24.55 7.52 25.22
N ASP A 18 25.18 6.46 25.69
CA ASP A 18 26.42 5.89 25.19
C ASP A 18 26.22 5.28 23.79
N SER A 19 26.99 5.74 22.81
CA SER A 19 26.90 5.33 21.42
C SER A 19 27.71 4.06 21.16
N LYS A 20 27.07 2.89 21.24
CA LYS A 20 27.60 1.65 20.65
C LYS A 20 26.48 0.81 20.05
N MET A 21 26.13 1.08 18.78
CA MET A 21 25.49 0.07 17.93
C MET A 21 26.56 -0.55 17.03
N THR A 22 27.00 -1.74 17.41
CA THR A 22 27.82 -2.64 16.62
C THR A 22 27.03 -3.11 15.41
N SER A 23 27.53 -2.82 14.21
CA SER A 23 27.07 -3.39 12.95
C SER A 23 27.33 -4.90 12.93
N LEU A 24 26.27 -5.72 12.99
CA LEU A 24 26.38 -7.15 12.70
C LEU A 24 26.36 -7.35 11.18
N SER A 25 27.56 -7.40 10.60
CA SER A 25 27.81 -7.86 9.23
C SER A 25 27.75 -9.38 9.18
N TYR A 26 26.78 -9.95 8.47
CA TYR A 26 26.78 -11.37 8.10
C TYR A 26 27.77 -11.61 6.93
N PRO A 27 28.64 -12.63 6.99
CA PRO A 27 29.60 -12.90 5.92
C PRO A 27 28.94 -13.50 4.68
N MET A 28 29.27 -12.94 3.51
CA MET A 28 28.95 -13.53 2.21
C MET A 28 29.66 -14.88 2.03
N GLN A 29 28.88 -15.94 1.81
CA GLN A 29 29.37 -17.24 1.37
C GLN A 29 29.88 -17.12 -0.08
N LYS A 30 31.19 -17.26 -0.28
CA LYS A 30 31.81 -17.39 -1.60
C LYS A 30 31.40 -18.74 -2.20
N GLN A 31 30.62 -18.73 -3.28
CA GLN A 31 30.46 -19.91 -4.13
C GLN A 31 31.77 -20.17 -4.87
N GLN A 32 32.29 -21.38 -4.68
CA GLN A 32 33.49 -21.91 -5.30
C GLN A 32 33.19 -22.25 -6.76
N VAL A 33 33.91 -21.64 -7.70
CA VAL A 33 33.87 -21.98 -9.12
C VAL A 33 34.81 -23.17 -9.33
N GLU A 34 34.27 -24.38 -9.46
CA GLU A 34 35.05 -25.54 -9.89
C GLU A 34 35.25 -25.53 -11.41
N LYS A 35 36.51 -25.37 -11.83
CA LYS A 35 36.98 -25.63 -13.20
C LYS A 35 37.41 -27.09 -13.30
N ASN A 36 36.60 -27.96 -13.92
CA ASN A 36 37.06 -29.31 -14.24
C ASN A 36 37.74 -29.38 -15.62
N LYS A 37 39.03 -29.69 -15.57
CA LYS A 37 39.91 -30.00 -16.70
C LYS A 37 39.56 -31.38 -17.27
N LEU A 38 39.48 -31.44 -18.60
CA LEU A 38 39.40 -32.64 -19.42
C LEU A 38 40.57 -33.61 -19.16
N ARG A 39 40.27 -34.89 -18.92
CA ARG A 39 41.17 -36.01 -19.22
C ARG A 39 40.40 -37.13 -19.93
N LYS A 40 40.97 -37.58 -21.04
CA LYS A 40 40.51 -38.64 -21.94
C LYS A 40 40.61 -40.01 -21.25
N GLY A 41 39.66 -40.90 -21.53
CA GLY A 41 39.93 -42.34 -21.53
C GLY A 41 38.79 -43.27 -21.11
N ARG A 42 38.26 -43.98 -22.12
CA ARG A 42 37.63 -45.31 -22.11
C ARG A 42 36.14 -45.46 -21.73
N PHE A 43 35.44 -46.05 -22.70
CA PHE A 43 34.07 -46.53 -22.74
C PHE A 43 33.76 -47.57 -21.64
N PHE A 44 32.66 -47.36 -20.93
CA PHE A 44 31.79 -48.41 -20.41
C PHE A 44 30.35 -47.84 -20.36
N LEU A 45 29.43 -48.47 -21.09
CA LEU A 45 27.99 -48.24 -20.97
C LEU A 45 27.48 -48.96 -19.71
N PRO A 46 26.66 -48.29 -18.87
CA PRO A 46 25.54 -49.01 -18.28
C PRO A 46 24.22 -48.23 -18.40
N VAL A 47 23.23 -48.95 -18.90
CA VAL A 47 21.79 -48.89 -18.62
C VAL A 47 21.29 -47.65 -17.86
N LEU A 48 20.65 -46.74 -18.59
CA LEU A 48 19.89 -45.63 -18.03
C LEU A 48 18.57 -46.16 -17.45
N VAL A 49 18.50 -46.38 -16.14
CA VAL A 49 17.22 -46.52 -15.44
C VAL A 49 16.60 -45.13 -15.37
N ALA A 50 15.61 -44.88 -16.23
CA ALA A 50 14.82 -43.65 -16.19
C ALA A 50 13.94 -43.65 -14.94
N PHE A 51 14.43 -43.07 -13.84
CA PHE A 51 13.57 -42.58 -12.77
C PHE A 51 12.84 -41.34 -13.30
N SER A 52 11.66 -41.55 -13.88
CA SER A 52 10.70 -40.47 -14.09
C SER A 52 10.16 -40.06 -12.73
N SER A 53 10.83 -39.09 -12.10
CA SER A 53 10.26 -38.37 -10.96
C SER A 53 9.14 -37.48 -11.51
N LEU A 54 7.93 -38.02 -11.56
CA LEU A 54 6.72 -37.27 -11.78
C LEU A 54 6.51 -36.36 -10.57
N PHE A 55 7.08 -35.15 -10.60
CA PHE A 55 6.67 -34.08 -9.70
C PHE A 55 5.26 -33.66 -10.09
N LEU A 56 4.25 -34.25 -9.44
CA LEU A 56 2.96 -33.60 -9.29
C LEU A 56 3.21 -32.34 -8.46
N SER A 57 3.36 -31.18 -9.10
CA SER A 57 3.21 -29.93 -8.38
C SER A 57 1.76 -29.87 -7.93
N THR A 58 1.50 -30.24 -6.68
CA THR A 58 0.25 -29.88 -6.03
C THR A 58 0.14 -28.37 -6.14
N GLY A 59 -0.85 -27.89 -6.89
CA GLY A 59 -1.06 -26.47 -7.08
C GLY A 59 -1.23 -25.84 -5.70
N ALA A 60 -0.23 -25.10 -5.24
CA ALA A 60 -0.36 -24.33 -4.02
C ALA A 60 -1.52 -23.36 -4.21
N SER A 61 -2.65 -23.63 -3.55
CA SER A 61 -3.71 -22.65 -3.37
C SER A 61 -3.18 -21.65 -2.36
N TYR A 62 -2.95 -20.43 -2.82
CA TYR A 62 -2.64 -19.33 -1.92
C TYR A 62 -3.95 -18.81 -1.37
N ALA A 63 -3.98 -18.45 -0.08
CA ALA A 63 -5.15 -17.83 0.54
C ALA A 63 -5.28 -16.36 0.14
N GLU A 64 -4.21 -15.76 -0.37
CA GLU A 64 -4.18 -14.34 -0.70
C GLU A 64 -3.05 -14.00 -1.67
N SER A 65 -3.23 -12.90 -2.39
CA SER A 65 -2.23 -12.26 -3.23
C SER A 65 -2.07 -10.78 -2.86
N TYR A 66 -0.93 -10.19 -3.22
CA TYR A 66 -0.57 -8.81 -2.92
C TYR A 66 -0.17 -8.11 -4.22
N VAL A 67 -0.78 -6.96 -4.50
CA VAL A 67 -0.34 -6.02 -5.54
C VAL A 67 0.33 -4.83 -4.88
N GLY A 68 1.42 -4.34 -5.47
CA GLY A 68 2.09 -3.14 -4.97
C GLY A 68 2.45 -2.19 -6.08
N ALA A 69 2.33 -0.89 -5.81
CA ALA A 69 2.85 0.16 -6.66
C ALA A 69 4.06 0.82 -5.99
N TRP A 70 5.18 0.92 -6.71
CA TRP A 70 6.39 1.59 -6.24
C TRP A 70 6.72 2.81 -7.07
N ARG A 71 7.24 3.84 -6.41
CA ARG A 71 7.77 5.06 -7.03
C ARG A 71 9.16 5.38 -6.50
N LYS A 72 9.90 6.23 -7.21
CA LYS A 72 11.24 6.66 -6.80
C LYS A 72 11.17 7.30 -5.41
N GLY A 73 12.03 6.84 -4.50
CA GLY A 73 12.14 7.35 -3.14
C GLY A 73 13.31 6.72 -2.40
N SER A 74 13.97 7.51 -1.55
CA SER A 74 15.07 7.05 -0.70
C SER A 74 14.81 7.33 0.78
N ASP A 75 13.65 7.89 1.11
CA ASP A 75 13.21 8.20 2.47
C ASP A 75 13.06 6.95 3.33
N ASN A 76 12.99 7.13 4.65
CA ASN A 76 12.71 6.05 5.59
C ASN A 76 11.32 5.44 5.34
N TYR A 77 11.19 4.13 5.62
CA TYR A 77 9.99 3.38 5.25
C TYR A 77 9.73 2.22 6.21
N ALA A 78 8.48 1.76 6.25
CA ALA A 78 8.13 0.49 6.89
C ALA A 78 6.91 -0.16 6.21
N LEU A 79 6.80 -1.48 6.37
CA LEU A 79 5.70 -2.31 5.88
C LEU A 79 5.41 -3.37 6.92
N TYR A 80 4.17 -3.42 7.40
CA TYR A 80 3.74 -4.38 8.42
C TYR A 80 2.32 -4.84 8.13
N GLN A 81 2.03 -6.07 8.57
CA GLN A 81 0.68 -6.64 8.55
C GLN A 81 0.29 -7.15 9.94
N TYR A 82 -0.99 -7.06 10.26
CA TYR A 82 -1.58 -7.54 11.51
C TYR A 82 -2.96 -8.14 11.27
N ASN A 83 -3.38 -9.04 12.16
CA ASN A 83 -4.68 -9.72 12.07
C ASN A 83 -5.74 -9.10 13.02
N ASN A 84 -5.46 -7.92 13.56
CA ASN A 84 -6.39 -7.19 14.41
C ASN A 84 -6.04 -5.69 14.45
N TRP A 85 -7.07 -4.87 14.61
CA TRP A 85 -6.98 -3.41 14.67
C TRP A 85 -6.09 -2.90 15.81
N THR A 86 -6.13 -3.54 16.98
CA THR A 86 -5.35 -3.12 18.16
C THR A 86 -3.85 -3.21 17.93
N SER A 87 -3.37 -4.30 17.34
CA SER A 87 -1.96 -4.47 16.98
C SER A 87 -1.53 -3.51 15.87
N PHE A 88 -2.37 -3.34 14.84
CA PHE A 88 -2.12 -2.39 13.75
C PHE A 88 -1.97 -0.94 14.28
N THR A 89 -2.94 -0.48 15.08
CA THR A 89 -2.92 0.87 15.65
C THR A 89 -1.81 1.07 16.68
N SER A 90 -1.40 0.02 17.38
CA SER A 90 -0.23 0.06 18.27
C SER A 90 1.06 0.28 17.47
N LYS A 91 1.24 -0.43 16.35
CA LYS A 91 2.36 -0.21 15.45
C LYS A 91 2.32 1.17 14.78
N TRP A 92 1.14 1.64 14.39
CA TRP A 92 0.97 3.00 13.87
C TRP A 92 1.46 4.07 14.86
N LYS A 93 1.11 3.96 16.15
CA LYS A 93 1.59 4.88 17.21
C LYS A 93 3.12 4.81 17.38
N GLU A 94 3.66 3.60 17.42
CA GLU A 94 5.11 3.36 17.57
C GLU A 94 5.89 4.01 16.42
N LEU A 95 5.48 3.75 15.17
CA LEU A 95 6.13 4.33 13.99
C LEU A 95 5.92 5.85 13.91
N GLY A 96 4.79 6.35 14.39
CA GLY A 96 4.52 7.78 14.55
C GLY A 96 5.60 8.50 15.37
N GLN A 97 6.09 7.87 16.45
CA GLN A 97 7.18 8.37 17.30
C GLN A 97 8.55 8.31 16.62
N GLN A 98 8.70 7.51 15.56
CA GLN A 98 9.93 7.32 14.80
C GLN A 98 9.94 8.16 13.49
N ASN A 99 9.09 9.18 13.39
CA ASN A 99 8.94 10.00 12.18
C ASN A 99 8.59 9.19 10.93
N LEU A 100 7.75 8.16 11.11
CA LEU A 100 7.11 7.44 10.03
C LEU A 100 5.61 7.71 10.07
N ARG A 101 5.00 7.79 8.88
CA ARG A 101 3.58 8.12 8.70
C ARG A 101 2.96 7.12 7.75
N LEU A 102 1.82 6.59 8.16
CA LEU A 102 0.98 5.77 7.28
C LEU A 102 0.60 6.62 6.08
N VAL A 103 0.83 6.10 4.88
CA VAL A 103 0.45 6.74 3.62
C VAL A 103 -0.66 5.99 2.91
N ASP A 104 -0.78 4.71 3.21
CA ASP A 104 -1.67 3.75 2.57
C ASP A 104 -1.88 2.58 3.54
N MET A 105 -3.09 2.04 3.56
CA MET A 105 -3.42 0.83 4.31
C MET A 105 -4.45 0.01 3.55
N GLU A 106 -4.48 -1.29 3.83
CA GLU A 106 -5.42 -2.21 3.21
C GLU A 106 -6.12 -3.03 4.29
N VAL A 107 -7.43 -3.22 4.15
CA VAL A 107 -8.25 -4.01 5.08
C VAL A 107 -9.04 -5.10 4.38
N THR A 108 -8.45 -6.29 4.31
CA THR A 108 -9.07 -7.43 3.63
C THR A 108 -9.45 -8.53 4.61
N LYS A 109 -10.63 -9.12 4.40
CA LYS A 109 -11.03 -10.34 5.10
C LYS A 109 -10.47 -11.57 4.37
N ILE A 110 -9.57 -12.29 5.04
CA ILE A 110 -8.96 -13.54 4.56
C ILE A 110 -9.52 -14.70 5.40
N GLY A 111 -10.42 -15.49 4.80
CA GLY A 111 -11.21 -16.49 5.51
C GLY A 111 -12.00 -15.88 6.69
N ASN A 112 -11.65 -16.24 7.92
CA ASN A 112 -12.32 -15.73 9.14
C ASN A 112 -11.57 -14.58 9.84
N THR A 113 -10.48 -14.10 9.25
CA THR A 113 -9.61 -13.10 9.88
C THR A 113 -9.60 -11.82 9.04
N THR A 114 -9.86 -10.66 9.67
CA THR A 114 -9.54 -9.38 9.03
C THR A 114 -8.04 -9.12 9.15
N LYS A 115 -7.41 -8.90 8.01
CA LYS A 115 -6.02 -8.50 7.90
C LYS A 115 -5.93 -6.99 7.66
N TYR A 116 -4.95 -6.37 8.31
CA TYR A 116 -4.60 -4.97 8.14
C TYR A 116 -3.16 -4.91 7.65
N VAL A 117 -2.95 -4.34 6.47
CA VAL A 117 -1.60 -4.08 5.94
C VAL A 117 -1.40 -2.58 5.89
N GLY A 118 -0.18 -2.10 6.17
CA GLY A 118 0.10 -0.68 6.16
C GLY A 118 1.43 -0.36 5.51
N VAL A 119 1.45 0.76 4.80
CA VAL A 119 2.66 1.32 4.18
C VAL A 119 2.99 2.62 4.88
N TRP A 120 4.18 2.68 5.47
CA TRP A 120 4.69 3.87 6.14
C TRP A 120 5.84 4.48 5.37
N ARG A 121 5.86 5.81 5.34
CA ARG A 121 6.89 6.64 4.72
C ARG A 121 7.38 7.69 5.71
N GLU A 122 8.56 8.24 5.47
CA GLU A 122 9.12 9.28 6.33
C GLU A 122 8.20 10.48 6.41
N GLY A 123 8.04 11.00 7.63
CA GLY A 123 7.26 12.20 7.89
C GLY A 123 7.16 12.49 9.38
N SER A 124 7.24 13.77 9.72
CA SER A 124 7.02 14.26 11.10
C SER A 124 5.71 15.05 11.22
N ASP A 125 4.93 15.16 10.16
CA ASP A 125 3.72 15.97 10.11
C ASP A 125 2.58 15.43 11.02
N PRO A 126 1.64 16.28 11.44
CA PRO A 126 0.39 15.83 12.06
C PRO A 126 -0.31 14.80 11.19
N HIS A 127 -0.80 13.74 11.83
CA HIS A 127 -1.46 12.63 11.18
C HIS A 127 -2.51 12.02 12.09
N ALA A 128 -3.47 11.31 11.52
CA ALA A 128 -4.50 10.61 12.27
C ALA A 128 -4.90 9.30 11.58
N LEU A 129 -5.39 8.36 12.39
CA LEU A 129 -5.94 7.09 11.96
C LEU A 129 -7.19 6.81 12.80
N TYR A 130 -8.32 6.59 12.14
CA TYR A 130 -9.60 6.32 12.79
C TYR A 130 -10.39 5.27 12.04
N SER A 131 -11.23 4.56 12.79
CA SER A 131 -12.20 3.59 12.27
C SER A 131 -13.58 3.90 12.84
N PHE A 132 -14.62 3.84 11.99
CA PHE A 132 -16.00 4.07 12.39
C PHE A 132 -16.94 3.04 11.75
N ASP A 133 -17.93 2.58 12.50
CA ASP A 133 -18.98 1.67 12.04
C ASP A 133 -20.15 2.38 11.32
N SER A 134 -19.91 3.59 10.83
CA SER A 134 -20.94 4.45 10.24
C SER A 134 -20.35 5.52 9.34
N TRP A 135 -20.88 5.62 8.13
CA TRP A 135 -20.50 6.65 7.16
C TRP A 135 -20.71 8.07 7.69
N SER A 136 -21.79 8.31 8.44
CA SER A 136 -22.06 9.64 9.01
C SER A 136 -21.05 10.01 10.09
N LYS A 137 -20.63 9.07 10.94
CA LYS A 137 -19.56 9.29 11.92
C LYS A 137 -18.22 9.53 11.22
N PHE A 138 -17.89 8.73 10.21
CA PHE A 138 -16.67 8.87 9.42
C PHE A 138 -16.60 10.25 8.75
N THR A 139 -17.64 10.65 8.02
CA THR A 139 -17.68 11.93 7.32
C THR A 139 -17.74 13.14 8.27
N SER A 140 -18.30 12.98 9.48
CA SER A 140 -18.22 14.01 10.53
C SER A 140 -16.79 14.18 11.03
N LYS A 141 -16.07 13.07 11.32
CA LYS A 141 -14.66 13.13 11.70
C LYS A 141 -13.78 13.68 10.57
N TRP A 142 -14.06 13.33 9.32
CA TRP A 142 -13.37 13.89 8.15
C TRP A 142 -13.48 15.42 8.08
N LYS A 143 -14.67 15.99 8.32
CA LYS A 143 -14.88 17.45 8.36
C LYS A 143 -14.18 18.10 9.56
N GLU A 144 -14.24 17.47 10.73
CA GLU A 144 -13.54 17.93 11.95
C GLU A 144 -12.02 18.00 11.73
N LEU A 145 -11.42 16.93 11.23
CA LEU A 145 -9.97 16.89 10.95
C LEU A 145 -9.59 17.88 9.85
N ALA A 146 -10.48 18.17 8.90
CA ALA A 146 -10.23 19.19 7.91
C ALA A 146 -10.09 20.61 8.49
N GLN A 147 -10.82 20.93 9.55
CA GLN A 147 -10.67 22.19 10.31
C GLN A 147 -9.33 22.25 11.06
N GLN A 148 -8.70 21.10 11.30
CA GLN A 148 -7.38 20.97 11.94
C GLN A 148 -6.23 20.88 10.93
N ASN A 149 -6.46 21.23 9.66
CA ASN A 149 -5.50 21.10 8.57
C ASN A 149 -4.97 19.66 8.39
N LEU A 150 -5.85 18.69 8.55
CA LEU A 150 -5.63 17.31 8.16
C LEU A 150 -6.51 16.97 6.95
N ARG A 151 -6.02 16.09 6.08
CA ARG A 151 -6.72 15.64 4.88
C ARG A 151 -6.60 14.14 4.76
N LEU A 152 -7.72 13.52 4.40
CA LEU A 152 -7.76 12.11 4.06
C LEU A 152 -6.81 11.87 2.87
N VAL A 153 -6.01 10.83 2.96
CA VAL A 153 -5.11 10.38 1.89
C VAL A 153 -5.48 8.99 1.38
N ASP A 154 -6.21 8.22 2.19
CA ASP A 154 -6.52 6.82 1.98
C ASP A 154 -7.78 6.48 2.81
N ILE A 155 -8.68 5.66 2.25
CA ILE A 155 -9.89 5.15 2.90
C ILE A 155 -10.08 3.67 2.62
N GLU A 156 -10.28 2.89 3.67
CA GLU A 156 -10.60 1.48 3.56
C GLU A 156 -12.02 1.20 4.03
N VAL A 157 -12.72 0.28 3.36
CA VAL A 157 -14.10 -0.08 3.71
C VAL A 157 -14.20 -1.59 3.83
N GLU A 158 -14.57 -2.08 5.01
CA GLU A 158 -14.75 -3.52 5.23
C GLU A 158 -16.16 -3.87 5.72
N GLN A 159 -16.70 -5.00 5.26
CA GLN A 159 -17.93 -5.58 5.80
C GLN A 159 -17.64 -6.69 6.84
N VAL A 160 -17.96 -6.42 8.12
CA VAL A 160 -17.87 -7.40 9.22
C VAL A 160 -19.27 -7.74 9.71
N GLY A 161 -19.76 -8.91 9.28
CA GLY A 161 -21.14 -9.32 9.52
C GLY A 161 -22.12 -8.34 8.87
N ASN A 162 -23.04 -7.78 9.67
CA ASN A 162 -24.02 -6.80 9.18
C ASN A 162 -23.56 -5.34 9.34
N LYS A 163 -22.30 -5.11 9.74
CA LYS A 163 -21.75 -3.77 9.91
C LYS A 163 -20.73 -3.48 8.83
N THR A 164 -20.72 -2.22 8.38
CA THR A 164 -19.68 -1.68 7.51
C THR A 164 -18.80 -0.75 8.34
N TYR A 165 -17.50 -0.99 8.28
CA TYR A 165 -16.50 -0.14 8.91
C TYR A 165 -15.78 0.68 7.85
N TYR A 166 -15.46 1.92 8.23
CA TYR A 166 -14.74 2.87 7.41
C TYR A 166 -13.48 3.26 8.17
N HIS A 167 -12.32 2.93 7.61
CA HIS A 167 -11.02 3.32 8.14
C HIS A 167 -10.46 4.44 7.29
N GLY A 168 -9.74 5.37 7.91
CA GLY A 168 -9.15 6.46 7.15
C GLY A 168 -7.78 6.81 7.67
N VAL A 169 -6.92 7.23 6.74
CA VAL A 169 -5.61 7.78 7.04
C VAL A 169 -5.60 9.25 6.70
N TRP A 170 -5.23 10.08 7.67
CA TRP A 170 -5.13 11.52 7.47
C TRP A 170 -3.69 11.99 7.64
N ARG A 171 -3.30 12.93 6.77
CA ARG A 171 -2.01 13.62 6.78
C ARG A 171 -2.22 15.13 6.78
N LYS A 172 -1.17 15.88 7.13
CA LYS A 172 -1.23 17.35 7.10
C LYS A 172 -1.62 17.85 5.70
N GLY A 173 -2.58 18.78 5.65
CA GLY A 173 -3.02 19.42 4.42
C GLY A 173 -4.10 20.47 4.67
N SER A 174 -4.04 21.57 3.95
CA SER A 174 -5.04 22.64 3.97
C SER A 174 -5.63 22.90 2.58
N ASP A 175 -5.29 22.06 1.60
CA ASP A 175 -5.75 22.17 0.22
C ASP A 175 -7.24 21.82 0.06
N ASN A 176 -7.81 22.17 -1.09
CA ASN A 176 -9.16 21.76 -1.47
C ASN A 176 -9.24 20.23 -1.56
N TYR A 177 -10.36 19.69 -1.13
CA TYR A 177 -10.52 18.26 -0.93
C TYR A 177 -11.98 17.86 -1.12
N ALA A 178 -12.21 16.60 -1.46
CA ALA A 178 -13.55 16.04 -1.54
C ALA A 178 -13.54 14.54 -1.20
N LEU A 179 -14.68 14.05 -0.75
CA LEU A 179 -14.94 12.65 -0.42
C LEU A 179 -16.36 12.33 -0.90
N TYR A 180 -16.49 11.29 -1.72
CA TYR A 180 -17.78 10.84 -2.22
C TYR A 180 -17.85 9.32 -2.28
N SER A 181 -19.06 8.80 -2.19
CA SER A 181 -19.36 7.38 -2.41
C SER A 181 -20.52 7.25 -3.41
N TYR A 182 -20.43 6.25 -4.28
CA TYR A 182 -21.47 5.93 -5.26
C TYR A 182 -21.66 4.42 -5.40
N ASP A 183 -22.90 3.98 -5.59
CA ASP A 183 -23.25 2.58 -5.89
C ASP A 183 -23.22 2.26 -7.40
N SER A 184 -22.58 3.11 -8.19
CA SER A 184 -22.51 2.99 -9.65
C SER A 184 -21.21 3.55 -10.18
N TRP A 185 -20.50 2.74 -10.97
CA TRP A 185 -19.27 3.16 -11.64
C TRP A 185 -19.49 4.38 -12.54
N SER A 186 -20.62 4.44 -13.26
CA SER A 186 -20.94 5.57 -14.15
C SER A 186 -21.11 6.88 -13.37
N LYS A 187 -21.81 6.82 -12.23
CA LYS A 187 -21.95 7.99 -11.35
C LYS A 187 -20.61 8.41 -10.75
N PHE A 188 -19.79 7.44 -10.34
CA PHE A 188 -18.45 7.69 -9.81
C PHE A 188 -17.56 8.38 -10.85
N THR A 189 -17.49 7.87 -12.08
CA THR A 189 -16.66 8.47 -13.14
C THR A 189 -17.17 9.82 -13.62
N GLN A 190 -18.49 10.03 -13.62
CA GLN A 190 -19.07 11.36 -13.85
C GLN A 190 -18.61 12.34 -12.77
N LYS A 191 -18.65 11.96 -11.49
CA LYS A 191 -18.17 12.81 -10.39
C LYS A 191 -16.67 13.07 -10.48
N TRP A 192 -15.88 12.06 -10.85
CA TRP A 192 -14.45 12.19 -11.08
C TRP A 192 -14.14 13.24 -12.15
N GLN A 193 -14.89 13.26 -13.27
CA GLN A 193 -14.75 14.27 -14.32
C GLN A 193 -15.19 15.67 -13.85
N GLU A 194 -16.31 15.77 -13.13
CA GLU A 194 -16.81 17.02 -12.56
C GLU A 194 -15.77 17.66 -11.62
N LEU A 195 -15.22 16.86 -10.69
CA LEU A 195 -14.20 17.34 -9.75
C LEU A 195 -12.89 17.69 -10.46
N ALA A 196 -12.58 17.04 -11.58
CA ALA A 196 -11.41 17.40 -12.36
C ALA A 196 -11.48 18.82 -12.96
N GLN A 197 -12.67 19.28 -13.34
CA GLN A 197 -12.93 20.66 -13.78
C GLN A 197 -12.77 21.68 -12.63
N GLN A 198 -12.86 21.22 -11.39
CA GLN A 198 -12.68 22.02 -10.18
C GLN A 198 -11.24 21.97 -9.63
N ASN A 199 -10.27 21.49 -10.43
CA ASN A 199 -8.88 21.28 -10.01
C ASN A 199 -8.75 20.37 -8.78
N LEU A 200 -9.59 19.33 -8.74
CA LEU A 200 -9.45 18.21 -7.81
C LEU A 200 -9.04 16.96 -8.59
N ARG A 201 -8.28 16.09 -7.94
CA ARG A 201 -7.79 14.84 -8.52
C ARG A 201 -7.92 13.73 -7.50
N LEU A 202 -8.38 12.59 -7.98
CA LEU A 202 -8.44 11.36 -7.20
C LEU A 202 -7.01 11.02 -6.76
N VAL A 203 -6.87 10.66 -5.49
CA VAL A 203 -5.61 10.17 -4.91
C VAL A 203 -5.72 8.73 -4.44
N ASP A 204 -6.94 8.27 -4.21
CA ASP A 204 -7.27 6.97 -3.65
C ASP A 204 -8.71 6.60 -4.05
N ILE A 205 -8.94 5.33 -4.41
CA ILE A 205 -10.23 4.72 -4.69
C ILE A 205 -10.37 3.41 -3.94
N GLU A 206 -11.46 3.27 -3.20
CA GLU A 206 -11.81 2.04 -2.53
C GLU A 206 -13.10 1.43 -3.09
N VAL A 207 -13.13 0.09 -3.24
CA VAL A 207 -14.20 -0.64 -3.93
C VAL A 207 -14.71 -1.84 -3.14
N GLU A 208 -15.66 -1.60 -2.23
CA GLU A 208 -16.26 -2.67 -1.44
C GLU A 208 -17.63 -3.13 -1.97
N LYS A 209 -17.90 -4.45 -1.87
CA LYS A 209 -19.22 -5.04 -2.11
C LYS A 209 -20.00 -5.14 -0.80
N ILE A 210 -21.05 -4.33 -0.68
CA ILE A 210 -21.95 -4.34 0.48
C ILE A 210 -23.29 -4.93 0.05
N GLY A 211 -23.55 -6.17 0.50
CA GLY A 211 -24.72 -6.94 0.08
C GLY A 211 -24.69 -7.25 -1.43
N SER A 212 -25.72 -6.82 -2.18
CA SER A 212 -25.81 -7.04 -3.63
C SER A 212 -25.22 -5.90 -4.47
N LYS A 213 -24.73 -4.82 -3.84
CA LYS A 213 -24.23 -3.63 -4.52
C LYS A 213 -22.72 -3.49 -4.35
N THR A 214 -22.07 -2.99 -5.38
CA THR A 214 -20.68 -2.52 -5.32
C THR A 214 -20.69 -1.02 -5.11
N TYR A 215 -19.97 -0.56 -4.08
CA TYR A 215 -19.77 0.84 -3.79
C TYR A 215 -18.37 1.27 -4.22
N TYR A 216 -18.25 2.52 -4.62
CA TYR A 216 -17.02 3.15 -5.04
C TYR A 216 -16.82 4.38 -4.17
N TYR A 217 -15.77 4.38 -3.37
CA TYR A 217 -15.37 5.49 -2.51
C TYR A 217 -14.19 6.17 -3.16
N GLY A 218 -14.15 7.50 -3.12
CA GLY A 218 -13.02 8.24 -3.68
C GLY A 218 -12.57 9.35 -2.77
N VAL A 219 -11.26 9.52 -2.70
CA VAL A 219 -10.62 10.63 -2.00
C VAL A 219 -9.99 11.54 -3.04
N TRP A 220 -10.40 12.81 -3.05
CA TRP A 220 -9.87 13.81 -3.97
C TRP A 220 -9.11 14.89 -3.21
N ARG A 221 -8.00 15.32 -3.80
CA ARG A 221 -7.13 16.40 -3.32
C ARG A 221 -6.90 17.42 -4.41
N LYS A 222 -6.46 18.63 -4.05
CA LYS A 222 -6.17 19.68 -5.03
C LYS A 222 -5.13 19.21 -6.05
N GLY A 223 -5.41 19.43 -7.32
CA GLY A 223 -4.50 19.11 -8.42
C GLY A 223 -5.06 19.51 -9.78
N SER A 224 -4.19 20.01 -10.65
CA SER A 224 -4.51 20.33 -12.05
C SER A 224 -3.65 19.54 -13.03
N ASP A 225 -2.84 18.60 -12.53
CA ASP A 225 -1.94 17.78 -13.32
C ASP A 225 -2.68 16.75 -14.19
N LYS A 226 -1.95 16.13 -15.12
CA LYS A 226 -2.45 15.01 -15.93
C LYS A 226 -2.86 13.87 -15.03
N TYR A 227 -3.97 13.22 -15.36
CA TYR A 227 -4.58 12.21 -14.51
C TYR A 227 -5.30 11.17 -15.37
N ALA A 228 -5.44 9.96 -14.84
CA ALA A 228 -6.22 8.91 -15.47
C ALA A 228 -6.84 7.98 -14.42
N LEU A 229 -7.95 7.35 -14.78
CA LEU A 229 -8.65 6.34 -14.01
C LEU A 229 -9.07 5.22 -14.97
N TYR A 230 -8.63 4.00 -14.69
CA TYR A 230 -8.99 2.83 -15.50
C TYR A 230 -9.25 1.64 -14.59
N ARG A 231 -10.06 0.70 -15.12
CA ARG A 231 -10.32 -0.59 -14.48
C ARG A 231 -10.23 -1.73 -15.48
N TYR A 232 -9.66 -2.86 -15.07
CA TYR A 232 -9.59 -4.07 -15.88
C TYR A 232 -9.88 -5.30 -15.03
N ASN A 233 -10.49 -6.33 -15.61
CA ASN A 233 -10.86 -7.56 -14.91
C ASN A 233 -9.82 -8.68 -15.01
N ASN A 234 -8.57 -8.32 -15.35
CA ASN A 234 -7.44 -9.23 -15.43
C ASN A 234 -6.12 -8.45 -15.36
N TRP A 235 -5.12 -9.09 -14.77
CA TRP A 235 -3.80 -8.51 -14.55
C TRP A 235 -3.10 -8.07 -15.84
N THR A 236 -3.12 -8.91 -16.88
CA THR A 236 -2.45 -8.65 -18.16
C THR A 236 -2.94 -7.36 -18.83
N SER A 237 -4.25 -7.11 -18.82
CA SER A 237 -4.81 -5.89 -19.40
C SER A 237 -4.49 -4.66 -18.55
N PHE A 238 -4.50 -4.82 -17.22
CA PHE A 238 -4.12 -3.75 -16.29
C PHE A 238 -2.66 -3.33 -16.46
N THR A 239 -1.72 -4.29 -16.50
CA THR A 239 -0.28 -3.99 -16.67
C THR A 239 0.04 -3.42 -18.03
N LYS A 240 -0.62 -3.88 -19.10
CA LYS A 240 -0.51 -3.26 -20.43
C LYS A 240 -0.92 -1.78 -20.40
N LYS A 241 -2.00 -1.44 -19.68
CA LYS A 241 -2.42 -0.04 -19.53
C LYS A 241 -1.45 0.76 -18.67
N TRP A 242 -0.95 0.17 -17.59
CA TRP A 242 0.09 0.78 -16.76
C TRP A 242 1.34 1.17 -17.58
N GLU A 243 1.84 0.27 -18.43
CA GLU A 243 2.97 0.55 -19.34
C GLU A 243 2.65 1.62 -20.39
N GLU A 244 1.42 1.61 -20.93
CA GLU A 244 0.96 2.63 -21.89
C GLU A 244 0.96 4.02 -21.25
N LEU A 245 0.41 4.16 -20.05
CA LEU A 245 0.35 5.42 -19.32
C LEU A 245 1.73 5.86 -18.81
N ALA A 246 2.62 4.92 -18.50
CA ALA A 246 4.00 5.23 -18.14
C ALA A 246 4.73 6.03 -19.24
N LYS A 247 4.53 5.66 -20.51
CA LYS A 247 5.06 6.37 -21.70
C LYS A 247 4.46 7.77 -21.88
N GLN A 248 3.32 8.04 -21.25
CA GLN A 248 2.63 9.34 -21.28
C GLN A 248 2.96 10.23 -20.06
N ASN A 249 3.97 9.85 -19.27
CA ASN A 249 4.34 10.52 -18.02
C ASN A 249 3.21 10.53 -16.98
N LEU A 250 2.52 9.40 -16.86
CA LEU A 250 1.60 9.09 -15.78
C LEU A 250 2.17 7.97 -14.90
N ARG A 251 1.94 8.05 -13.59
CA ARG A 251 2.35 7.05 -12.59
C ARG A 251 1.16 6.67 -11.75
N LEU A 252 1.07 5.37 -11.47
CA LEU A 252 0.10 4.81 -10.56
C LEU A 252 0.38 5.39 -9.17
N VAL A 253 -0.65 5.93 -8.54
CA VAL A 253 -0.60 6.43 -7.16
C VAL A 253 -1.42 5.55 -6.22
N ASP A 254 -2.37 4.80 -6.77
CA ASP A 254 -3.21 3.87 -6.04
C ASP A 254 -3.68 2.73 -6.98
N VAL A 255 -3.72 1.50 -6.46
CA VAL A 255 -4.21 0.30 -7.14
C VAL A 255 -5.06 -0.59 -6.22
N GLU A 256 -6.36 -0.58 -6.48
CA GLU A 256 -7.33 -1.35 -5.70
C GLU A 256 -7.77 -2.65 -6.41
N PRO A 257 -7.43 -3.85 -5.88
CA PRO A 257 -7.74 -5.14 -6.48
C PRO A 257 -8.95 -5.87 -5.84
N VAL A 258 -10.18 -5.51 -6.20
CA VAL A 258 -11.39 -6.18 -5.70
C VAL A 258 -11.79 -7.46 -6.47
N LYS A 259 -12.25 -8.50 -5.75
CA LYS A 259 -12.95 -9.66 -6.36
C LYS A 259 -14.41 -9.34 -6.68
N ILE A 260 -14.78 -9.34 -7.96
CA ILE A 260 -16.15 -9.18 -8.43
C ILE A 260 -16.57 -10.44 -9.21
N GLY A 261 -17.38 -11.28 -8.55
CA GLY A 261 -17.70 -12.62 -9.06
C GLY A 261 -16.44 -13.50 -9.07
N ASN A 262 -16.17 -14.18 -10.19
CA ASN A 262 -15.02 -15.08 -10.33
C ASN A 262 -13.77 -14.39 -10.90
N LYS A 263 -13.72 -13.05 -10.89
CA LYS A 263 -12.63 -12.28 -11.47
C LYS A 263 -12.13 -11.24 -10.49
N THR A 264 -10.81 -11.08 -10.42
CA THR A 264 -10.19 -9.92 -9.79
C THR A 264 -10.23 -8.75 -10.76
N HIS A 265 -10.83 -7.65 -10.31
CA HIS A 265 -10.82 -6.38 -10.98
C HIS A 265 -9.74 -5.50 -10.35
N PHE A 266 -8.92 -4.89 -11.18
CA PHE A 266 -7.89 -3.94 -10.76
C PHE A 266 -8.36 -2.55 -11.17
N PHE A 267 -8.56 -1.70 -10.19
CA PHE A 267 -8.78 -0.27 -10.34
C PHE A 267 -7.42 0.42 -10.21
N GLY A 268 -7.22 1.51 -10.94
CA GLY A 268 -5.97 2.24 -10.84
C GLY A 268 -6.21 3.73 -10.97
N VAL A 269 -5.50 4.48 -10.15
CA VAL A 269 -5.47 5.92 -10.17
C VAL A 269 -4.08 6.37 -10.59
N TRP A 270 -4.01 7.13 -11.68
CA TRP A 270 -2.74 7.66 -12.19
C TRP A 270 -2.70 9.17 -12.10
N ARG A 271 -1.52 9.67 -11.75
CA ARG A 271 -1.19 11.11 -11.68
C ARG A 271 0.05 11.41 -12.49
N LYS A 272 0.31 12.69 -12.79
CA LYS A 272 1.50 13.08 -13.54
C LYS A 272 2.78 12.62 -12.82
N GLY A 273 3.67 11.97 -13.56
CA GLY A 273 4.97 11.54 -13.05
C GLY A 273 5.82 10.90 -14.14
N SER A 274 7.12 11.15 -14.08
CA SER A 274 8.11 10.56 -15.01
C SER A 274 9.21 9.80 -14.26
N ASP A 275 9.07 9.64 -12.94
CA ASP A 275 10.02 8.95 -12.08
C ASP A 275 10.11 7.44 -12.36
N GLN A 276 11.17 6.83 -11.83
CA GLN A 276 11.31 5.38 -11.78
C GLN A 276 10.15 4.80 -10.97
N HIS A 277 9.58 3.71 -11.46
CA HIS A 277 8.38 3.10 -10.89
C HIS A 277 8.39 1.60 -11.16
N ALA A 278 7.62 0.87 -10.36
CA ALA A 278 7.41 -0.55 -10.56
C ALA A 278 6.00 -0.97 -10.11
N LEU A 279 5.53 -2.09 -10.65
CA LEU A 279 4.24 -2.69 -10.32
C LEU A 279 4.43 -4.21 -10.33
N TYR A 280 4.05 -4.86 -9.24
CA TYR A 280 4.18 -6.32 -9.10
C TYR A 280 2.99 -6.92 -8.37
N LEU A 281 2.69 -8.17 -8.70
CA LEU A 281 1.71 -9.01 -8.03
C LEU A 281 2.40 -10.29 -7.56
N TYR A 282 2.25 -10.64 -6.29
CA TYR A 282 2.79 -11.86 -5.69
C TYR A 282 1.72 -12.64 -4.95
N LYS A 283 1.83 -13.96 -4.96
CA LYS A 283 0.82 -14.85 -4.37
C LYS A 283 1.01 -15.12 -2.87
N ASN A 284 1.95 -14.44 -2.22
CA ASN A 284 2.15 -14.58 -0.79
C ASN A 284 2.99 -13.42 -0.24
N TRP A 285 2.87 -13.21 1.07
CA TRP A 285 3.55 -12.14 1.79
C TRP A 285 5.09 -12.26 1.74
N SER A 286 5.63 -13.47 1.78
CA SER A 286 7.08 -13.69 1.77
C SER A 286 7.69 -13.21 0.45
N ASP A 287 7.13 -13.60 -0.69
CA ASP A 287 7.59 -13.19 -2.01
C ASP A 287 7.39 -11.69 -2.23
N PHE A 288 6.24 -11.15 -1.81
CA PHE A 288 5.98 -9.71 -1.86
C PHE A 288 7.02 -8.92 -1.06
N THR A 289 7.28 -9.30 0.19
CA THR A 289 8.23 -8.60 1.06
C THR A 289 9.69 -8.79 0.63
N ASN A 290 10.03 -9.92 0.01
CA ASN A 290 11.33 -10.10 -0.64
C ASN A 290 11.50 -9.11 -1.80
N LYS A 291 10.48 -8.95 -2.65
CA LYS A 291 10.51 -7.97 -3.72
C LYS A 291 10.56 -6.54 -3.19
N TRP A 292 9.78 -6.22 -2.17
CA TRP A 292 9.80 -4.92 -1.51
C TRP A 292 11.22 -4.57 -1.01
N LYS A 293 11.91 -5.50 -0.34
CA LYS A 293 13.31 -5.32 0.08
C LYS A 293 14.27 -5.09 -1.09
N GLU A 294 14.12 -5.86 -2.18
CA GLU A 294 14.92 -5.69 -3.41
C GLU A 294 14.72 -4.28 -4.00
N LEU A 295 13.48 -3.82 -4.12
CA LEU A 295 13.18 -2.50 -4.69
C LEU A 295 13.63 -1.36 -3.78
N ASN A 296 13.61 -1.55 -2.45
CA ASN A 296 14.12 -0.56 -1.52
C ASN A 296 15.61 -0.28 -1.71
N GLN A 297 16.41 -1.30 -2.02
CA GLN A 297 17.84 -1.16 -2.37
C GLN A 297 18.06 -0.41 -3.68
N LYS A 298 17.02 -0.30 -4.53
CA LYS A 298 17.02 0.42 -5.81
C LYS A 298 16.41 1.81 -5.71
N ASN A 299 16.24 2.36 -4.50
CA ASN A 299 15.59 3.65 -4.26
C ASN A 299 14.18 3.74 -4.85
N LEU A 300 13.44 2.63 -4.74
CA LEU A 300 12.00 2.58 -4.95
C LEU A 300 11.32 2.39 -3.60
N ARG A 301 10.19 3.05 -3.40
CA ARG A 301 9.35 2.94 -2.21
C ARG A 301 7.95 2.57 -2.61
N LEU A 302 7.37 1.66 -1.83
CA LEU A 302 5.97 1.32 -1.93
C LEU A 302 5.17 2.61 -1.64
N VAL A 303 4.24 2.92 -2.52
CA VAL A 303 3.31 4.04 -2.34
C VAL A 303 1.90 3.56 -2.04
N ASP A 304 1.61 2.32 -2.40
CA ASP A 304 0.28 1.73 -2.35
C ASP A 304 0.39 0.20 -2.38
N ILE A 305 -0.47 -0.48 -1.62
CA ILE A 305 -0.59 -1.94 -1.61
C ILE A 305 -2.06 -2.34 -1.60
N GLY A 306 -2.42 -3.28 -2.47
CA GLY A 306 -3.71 -3.94 -2.43
C GLY A 306 -3.59 -5.42 -2.08
N VAL A 307 -4.61 -5.98 -1.43
CA VAL A 307 -4.65 -7.40 -1.04
C VAL A 307 -5.87 -8.10 -1.64
N ILE A 308 -5.64 -9.28 -2.19
CA ILE A 308 -6.65 -10.12 -2.82
C ILE A 308 -6.84 -11.34 -1.94
N ASP A 309 -8.03 -11.58 -1.39
CA ASP A 309 -8.42 -12.89 -0.84
C ASP A 309 -8.52 -13.87 -2.02
N ASP A 310 -7.74 -14.94 -2.11
CA ASP A 310 -7.62 -15.85 -3.28
C ASP A 310 -8.50 -17.10 -3.21
#